data_AF-A0A957J7F9-F1
#
_entry.id   AF-A0A957J7F9-F1
#
_cell.length_a   1.000
_cell.length_b   1.000
_cell.length_c   1.000
_cell.angle_alpha   90.00
_cell.angle_beta   90.00
_cell.angle_gamma   90.00
#
_symmetry.space_group_name_H-M   'P 1'
#
loop_
_entity.id
_entity.type
_entity.pdbx_description
1 polymer ?
#
loop_
_entity_poly.entity_id
_entity_poly.type
_entity_poly.pdbx_seq_one_letter_code
_entity_poly.pdbx_strand_id
1 'polypeptide(L)'
;MFTDQTKHKLTRLNYLFFLTLVALICAALWGNSQLISAAPTANTIAVTTTDDGLNEDGKCALREALHNANTNSKFSDSPGECVSGSASETDVIVLTSGEEYILNIAGAGDDAGDLDVLDNGLPLDLRLETDEATAVTIRANNGLGDRVLEIHGASVEIENMTVRNGLTGENGGGILNDGGTLSLTNVSLQNNIANVGGGLYNLNGTAVISNSQLIFNTGAVGGGGVANSGLSATLTLQGGTMVRVNQSTSGSGGGVTNSEGLVQVLDNTAVNLNTAAVAGGGIFNNNGGQLTITASSVEGNTATDAEGGGIYVEGEGSSLTMTESSVVGNKALQNATGYGGGVMVTDAATAVVNTSDIRENEAYVGGGLFNDVATLTLTDSTVFTNTATNAGGGLVNREGDVTTTAVTMQGNEAVSPGGGIYNLEGTMTIHNSTLRGNTTKSMGAGLVNNSGTVSLTTSLLQ
;
A
#
# COMPACT_ATOMS: atom_id res chain seq x y z
N MET A 1 -7.70 52.51 47.03
CA MET A 1 -6.69 52.52 45.94
C MET A 1 -6.74 51.15 45.30
N PHE A 2 -7.04 51.12 43.99
CA PHE A 2 -7.08 49.98 43.05
C PHE A 2 -8.03 48.81 43.33
N THR A 3 -9.26 48.93 42.82
CA THR A 3 -10.13 47.80 42.45
C THR A 3 -9.86 47.36 41.02
N ASP A 4 -9.60 46.07 40.88
CA ASP A 4 -9.35 45.23 39.70
C ASP A 4 -10.33 45.51 38.53
N GLN A 5 -9.83 46.09 37.43
CA GLN A 5 -10.55 46.31 36.16
C GLN A 5 -9.88 45.57 34.99
N THR A 6 -8.92 44.68 35.25
CA THR A 6 -8.16 43.97 34.21
C THR A 6 -8.70 42.58 33.89
N LYS A 7 -9.57 41.99 34.73
CA LYS A 7 -10.16 40.66 34.47
C LYS A 7 -11.32 40.59 33.48
N HIS A 8 -11.97 41.71 33.14
CA HIS A 8 -13.12 41.70 32.20
C HIS A 8 -12.78 42.00 30.73
N LYS A 9 -11.55 42.43 30.42
CA LYS A 9 -11.12 42.65 29.02
C LYS A 9 -10.53 41.41 28.35
N LEU A 10 -9.93 40.47 29.11
CA LEU A 10 -9.35 39.25 28.53
C LEU A 10 -10.39 38.20 28.10
N THR A 11 -11.57 38.18 28.69
CA THR A 11 -12.64 37.21 28.34
C THR A 11 -13.42 37.60 27.09
N ARG A 12 -13.56 38.90 26.78
CA ARG A 12 -14.21 39.36 25.55
C ARG A 12 -13.33 39.22 24.30
N LEU A 13 -12.01 39.31 24.43
CA LEU A 13 -11.09 39.13 23.31
C LEU A 13 -11.03 37.66 22.86
N ASN A 14 -11.11 36.71 23.80
CA ASN A 14 -11.17 35.28 23.48
C ASN A 14 -12.52 34.86 22.85
N TYR A 15 -13.64 35.44 23.28
CA TYR A 15 -14.95 35.16 22.67
C TYR A 15 -15.06 35.67 21.24
N LEU A 16 -14.50 36.84 20.94
CA LEU A 16 -14.53 37.40 19.59
C LEU A 16 -13.61 36.60 18.64
N PHE A 17 -12.45 36.14 19.13
CA PHE A 17 -11.54 35.26 18.38
C PHE A 17 -12.15 33.88 18.09
N PHE A 18 -12.89 33.32 19.06
CA PHE A 18 -13.58 32.04 18.91
C PHE A 18 -14.77 32.15 17.94
N LEU A 19 -15.53 33.25 17.97
CA LEU A 19 -16.62 33.50 17.01
C LEU A 19 -16.11 33.75 15.59
N THR A 20 -14.96 34.41 15.41
CA THR A 20 -14.33 34.57 14.09
C THR A 20 -13.73 33.27 13.57
N LEU A 21 -13.17 32.43 14.45
CA LEU A 21 -12.64 31.11 14.08
C LEU A 21 -13.78 30.15 13.68
N VAL A 22 -14.89 30.14 14.42
CA VAL A 22 -16.09 29.35 14.06
C VAL A 22 -16.73 29.89 12.78
N ALA A 23 -16.76 31.21 12.54
CA ALA A 23 -17.25 31.78 11.28
C ALA A 23 -16.33 31.47 10.08
N LEU A 24 -15.01 31.42 10.28
CA LEU A 24 -14.03 30.99 9.27
C LEU A 24 -14.11 29.48 8.99
N ILE A 25 -14.39 28.65 10.01
CA ILE A 25 -14.64 27.21 9.84
C ILE A 25 -15.99 26.98 9.14
N CYS A 26 -17.04 27.74 9.48
CA CYS A 26 -18.31 27.70 8.75
C CYS A 26 -18.19 28.21 7.31
N ALA A 27 -17.36 29.22 7.04
CA ALA A 27 -17.07 29.69 5.69
C ALA A 27 -16.15 28.74 4.91
N ALA A 28 -15.29 27.95 5.57
CA ALA A 28 -14.53 26.88 4.94
C ALA A 28 -15.39 25.64 4.66
N LEU A 29 -16.40 25.37 5.50
CA LEU A 29 -17.38 24.29 5.32
C LEU A 29 -18.49 24.64 4.31
N TRP A 30 -18.73 25.94 4.03
CA TRP A 30 -19.72 26.40 3.03
C TRP A 30 -19.09 27.06 1.79
N GLY A 31 -17.79 27.35 1.81
CA GLY A 31 -17.04 28.00 0.74
C GLY A 31 -16.47 27.07 -0.31
N ASN A 32 -16.57 25.75 -0.10
CA ASN A 32 -16.38 24.74 -1.13
C ASN A 32 -17.74 24.20 -1.59
N SER A 33 -18.64 25.09 -2.02
CA SER A 33 -19.51 24.72 -3.13
C SER A 33 -18.66 24.67 -4.40
N GLN A 34 -17.76 23.67 -4.44
CA GLN A 34 -17.39 23.05 -5.70
C GLN A 34 -18.72 22.83 -6.41
N LEU A 35 -18.83 23.34 -7.63
CA LEU A 35 -19.91 22.97 -8.53
C LEU A 35 -20.09 21.47 -8.37
N ILE A 36 -21.23 21.04 -7.80
CA ILE A 36 -21.65 19.66 -7.94
C ILE A 36 -21.83 19.56 -9.45
N SER A 37 -20.78 19.09 -10.13
CA SER A 37 -20.94 18.53 -11.46
C SER A 37 -22.11 17.60 -11.31
N ALA A 38 -23.14 17.78 -12.13
CA ALA A 38 -24.13 16.72 -12.30
C ALA A 38 -23.33 15.42 -12.45
N ALA A 39 -23.75 14.37 -11.74
CA ALA A 39 -23.19 13.05 -11.99
C ALA A 39 -23.22 12.85 -13.51
N PRO A 40 -22.11 12.41 -14.13
CA PRO A 40 -22.09 12.20 -15.57
C PRO A 40 -23.33 11.38 -15.95
N THR A 41 -24.00 11.78 -17.02
CA THR A 41 -25.08 10.95 -17.54
C THR A 41 -24.47 9.58 -17.86
N ALA A 42 -25.19 8.53 -17.51
CA ALA A 42 -24.68 7.16 -17.52
C ALA A 42 -25.51 6.32 -18.46
N ASN A 43 -24.84 5.51 -19.28
CA ASN A 43 -25.46 4.52 -20.15
C ASN A 43 -25.36 3.14 -19.48
N THR A 44 -26.50 2.58 -19.09
CA THR A 44 -26.54 1.33 -18.33
C THR A 44 -26.65 0.10 -19.22
N ILE A 45 -25.75 -0.86 -19.06
CA ILE A 45 -25.76 -2.17 -19.71
C ILE A 45 -25.98 -3.24 -18.64
N ALA A 46 -27.17 -3.84 -18.60
CA ALA A 46 -27.51 -4.87 -17.62
C ALA A 46 -27.10 -6.27 -18.11
N VAL A 47 -26.26 -6.95 -17.35
CA VAL A 47 -25.86 -8.34 -17.62
C VAL A 47 -26.95 -9.28 -17.13
N THR A 48 -27.37 -10.22 -17.97
CA THR A 48 -28.51 -11.13 -17.73
C THR A 48 -28.15 -12.60 -17.79
N THR A 49 -26.90 -12.95 -18.10
CA THR A 49 -26.38 -14.32 -18.03
C THR A 49 -24.95 -14.36 -17.50
N THR A 50 -24.57 -15.48 -16.89
CA THR A 50 -23.20 -15.78 -16.43
C THR A 50 -22.38 -16.53 -17.47
N ASP A 51 -22.97 -16.80 -18.65
CA ASP A 51 -22.26 -17.39 -19.78
C ASP A 51 -21.09 -16.48 -20.20
N ASP A 52 -19.95 -17.08 -20.57
CA ASP A 52 -18.76 -16.36 -21.01
C ASP A 52 -18.57 -16.50 -22.51
N GLY A 53 -18.79 -15.42 -23.26
CA GLY A 53 -18.62 -15.38 -24.70
C GLY A 53 -19.28 -14.18 -25.36
N LEU A 54 -19.12 -14.08 -26.68
CA LEU A 54 -19.89 -13.22 -27.57
C LEU A 54 -20.86 -14.11 -28.36
N ASN A 55 -22.06 -14.28 -27.83
CA ASN A 55 -23.08 -15.20 -28.31
C ASN A 55 -24.27 -14.41 -28.88
N GLU A 56 -25.06 -15.05 -29.75
CA GLU A 56 -26.36 -14.52 -30.17
C GLU A 56 -27.47 -15.42 -29.62
N ASP A 57 -27.62 -15.42 -28.30
CA ASP A 57 -28.53 -16.33 -27.57
C ASP A 57 -29.74 -15.62 -26.93
N GLY A 58 -29.85 -14.31 -27.12
CA GLY A 58 -30.91 -13.47 -26.57
C GLY A 58 -30.71 -13.11 -25.11
N LYS A 59 -29.48 -13.21 -24.60
CA LYS A 59 -29.09 -12.73 -23.26
C LYS A 59 -27.87 -11.82 -23.40
N CYS A 60 -27.55 -11.11 -22.33
CA CYS A 60 -26.41 -10.22 -22.26
C CYS A 60 -25.38 -10.79 -21.28
N ALA A 61 -24.27 -11.31 -21.79
CA ALA A 61 -23.12 -11.76 -21.03
C ALA A 61 -22.21 -10.58 -20.62
N LEU A 62 -21.38 -10.76 -19.58
CA LEU A 62 -20.41 -9.75 -19.15
C LEU A 62 -19.45 -9.37 -20.29
N ARG A 63 -18.98 -10.36 -21.07
CA ARG A 63 -18.07 -10.11 -22.18
C ARG A 63 -18.71 -9.34 -23.33
N GLU A 64 -19.98 -9.59 -23.61
CA GLU A 64 -20.76 -8.80 -24.58
C GLU A 64 -21.00 -7.38 -24.09
N ALA A 65 -21.33 -7.21 -22.81
CA ALA A 65 -21.52 -5.89 -22.21
C ALA A 65 -20.25 -5.05 -22.31
N LEU A 66 -19.10 -5.66 -22.00
CA LEU A 66 -17.80 -5.00 -22.10
C LEU A 66 -17.41 -4.70 -23.55
N HIS A 67 -17.66 -5.63 -24.48
CA HIS A 67 -17.48 -5.37 -25.91
C HIS A 67 -18.31 -4.18 -26.39
N ASN A 68 -19.57 -4.10 -25.94
CA ASN A 68 -20.47 -3.01 -26.33
C ASN A 68 -20.04 -1.67 -25.73
N ALA A 69 -19.55 -1.65 -24.49
CA ALA A 69 -18.96 -0.47 -23.86
C ALA A 69 -17.71 0.01 -24.62
N ASN A 70 -16.75 -0.88 -24.85
CA ASN A 70 -15.51 -0.55 -25.57
C ASN A 70 -15.76 -0.04 -27.00
N THR A 71 -16.75 -0.59 -27.70
CA THR A 71 -17.02 -0.24 -29.11
C THR A 71 -18.07 0.85 -29.29
N ASN A 72 -18.77 1.25 -28.21
CA ASN A 72 -19.95 2.12 -28.27
C ASN A 72 -21.01 1.63 -29.28
N SER A 73 -21.12 0.31 -29.45
CA SER A 73 -21.96 -0.33 -30.45
C SER A 73 -22.51 -1.65 -29.95
N LYS A 74 -23.52 -2.22 -30.61
CA LYS A 74 -24.02 -3.54 -30.25
C LYS A 74 -23.22 -4.62 -30.97
N PHE A 75 -22.86 -5.67 -30.24
CA PHE A 75 -22.40 -6.93 -30.82
C PHE A 75 -23.47 -7.55 -31.74
N SER A 76 -24.73 -7.62 -31.28
CA SER A 76 -25.87 -8.15 -32.04
C SER A 76 -27.14 -7.34 -31.85
N ASP A 77 -27.97 -7.29 -32.90
CA ASP A 77 -29.30 -6.65 -32.90
C ASP A 77 -30.42 -7.63 -32.46
N SER A 78 -30.09 -8.87 -32.12
CA SER A 78 -31.06 -9.88 -31.70
C SER A 78 -31.80 -9.45 -30.41
N PRO A 79 -33.11 -9.73 -30.26
CA PRO A 79 -33.85 -9.36 -29.06
C PRO A 79 -33.28 -10.04 -27.80
N GLY A 80 -33.01 -9.26 -26.76
CA GLY A 80 -32.51 -9.74 -25.46
C GLY A 80 -31.00 -9.61 -25.25
N GLU A 81 -30.26 -9.32 -26.33
CA GLU A 81 -28.82 -9.01 -26.31
C GLU A 81 -28.51 -7.68 -25.61
N CYS A 82 -27.23 -7.50 -25.26
CA CYS A 82 -26.75 -6.27 -24.63
C CYS A 82 -27.07 -5.00 -25.44
N VAL A 83 -27.39 -3.91 -24.73
CA VAL A 83 -27.49 -2.58 -25.34
C VAL A 83 -26.09 -2.05 -25.70
N SER A 84 -26.00 -1.08 -26.62
CA SER A 84 -24.73 -0.46 -26.99
C SER A 84 -24.14 0.36 -25.84
N GLY A 85 -22.82 0.52 -25.82
CA GLY A 85 -22.15 1.56 -25.03
C GLY A 85 -22.46 2.99 -25.52
N SER A 86 -21.81 3.98 -24.91
CA SER A 86 -22.01 5.40 -25.22
C SER A 86 -20.69 6.16 -25.40
N ALA A 87 -20.54 6.81 -26.56
CA ALA A 87 -19.37 7.65 -26.85
C ALA A 87 -19.40 9.03 -26.15
N SER A 88 -20.41 9.30 -25.32
CA SER A 88 -20.59 10.61 -24.67
C SER A 88 -21.00 10.55 -23.21
N GLU A 89 -21.24 9.34 -22.69
CA GLU A 89 -21.76 9.08 -21.35
C GLU A 89 -20.96 7.91 -20.77
N THR A 90 -20.73 7.90 -19.46
CA THR A 90 -20.04 6.77 -18.81
C THR A 90 -20.85 5.50 -19.01
N ASP A 91 -20.20 4.42 -19.43
CA ASP A 91 -20.83 3.11 -19.49
C ASP A 91 -20.85 2.46 -18.10
N VAL A 92 -22.04 2.02 -17.68
CA VAL A 92 -22.27 1.38 -16.39
C VAL A 92 -22.75 -0.04 -16.62
N ILE A 93 -21.89 -1.01 -16.39
CA ILE A 93 -22.25 -2.42 -16.47
C ILE A 93 -22.75 -2.87 -15.12
N VAL A 94 -24.00 -3.36 -15.08
CA VAL A 94 -24.67 -3.80 -13.86
C VAL A 94 -24.71 -5.32 -13.84
N LEU A 95 -24.06 -5.91 -12.84
CA LEU A 95 -24.01 -7.35 -12.61
C LEU A 95 -25.12 -7.80 -11.65
N THR A 96 -25.66 -8.99 -11.89
CA THR A 96 -26.67 -9.60 -11.03
C THR A 96 -26.05 -10.00 -9.69
N SER A 97 -26.54 -9.43 -8.59
CA SER A 97 -25.98 -9.62 -7.26
C SER A 97 -25.95 -11.09 -6.82
N GLY A 98 -24.85 -11.49 -6.17
CA GLY A 98 -24.63 -12.86 -5.70
C GLY A 98 -24.27 -13.88 -6.78
N GLU A 99 -24.23 -13.50 -8.05
CA GLU A 99 -23.79 -14.38 -9.14
C GLU A 99 -22.26 -14.52 -9.22
N GLU A 100 -21.84 -15.58 -9.92
CA GLU A 100 -20.44 -15.84 -10.24
C GLU A 100 -20.25 -15.91 -11.76
N TYR A 101 -19.47 -14.96 -12.30
CA TYR A 101 -19.07 -14.86 -13.69
C TYR A 101 -17.73 -15.58 -13.88
N ILE A 102 -17.76 -16.72 -14.55
CA ILE A 102 -16.60 -17.59 -14.75
C ILE A 102 -16.07 -17.38 -16.17
N LEU A 103 -14.89 -16.78 -16.31
CA LEU A 103 -14.21 -16.68 -17.60
C LEU A 103 -13.72 -18.07 -18.00
N ASN A 104 -14.15 -18.56 -19.15
CA ASN A 104 -13.90 -19.89 -19.70
C ASN A 104 -13.09 -19.84 -21.01
N ILE A 105 -12.94 -18.67 -21.60
CA ILE A 105 -12.09 -18.46 -22.79
C ILE A 105 -10.64 -18.35 -22.32
N ALA A 106 -9.78 -19.21 -22.85
CA ALA A 106 -8.35 -19.11 -22.62
C ALA A 106 -7.73 -18.12 -23.60
N GLY A 107 -6.74 -17.39 -23.12
CA GLY A 107 -5.56 -17.06 -23.89
C GLY A 107 -4.39 -16.75 -22.95
N ALA A 108 -3.33 -16.23 -23.54
CA ALA A 108 -2.09 -15.94 -22.83
C ALA A 108 -1.64 -14.55 -23.27
N GLY A 109 -1.47 -13.65 -22.31
CA GLY A 109 -1.15 -12.24 -22.57
C GLY A 109 -2.33 -11.48 -23.19
N ASP A 110 -2.04 -10.32 -23.80
CA ASP A 110 -3.00 -9.28 -24.27
C ASP A 110 -3.97 -9.65 -25.41
N ASP A 111 -4.07 -10.92 -25.84
CA ASP A 111 -4.66 -11.23 -27.14
C ASP A 111 -5.99 -12.03 -27.11
N ALA A 112 -6.42 -12.56 -25.95
CA ALA A 112 -7.79 -13.07 -25.67
C ALA A 112 -7.89 -13.75 -24.29
N GLY A 113 -9.00 -13.61 -23.57
CA GLY A 113 -9.42 -14.54 -22.50
C GLY A 113 -9.82 -13.85 -21.20
N ASP A 114 -9.03 -12.88 -20.78
CA ASP A 114 -9.38 -11.89 -19.77
C ASP A 114 -10.38 -10.85 -20.31
N LEU A 115 -10.76 -9.91 -19.45
CA LEU A 115 -11.70 -8.84 -19.76
C LEU A 115 -10.96 -7.52 -19.99
N ASP A 116 -10.82 -7.13 -21.27
CA ASP A 116 -10.15 -5.89 -21.65
C ASP A 116 -11.07 -4.69 -21.55
N VAL A 117 -10.62 -3.63 -20.88
CA VAL A 117 -11.28 -2.32 -20.84
C VAL A 117 -10.42 -1.32 -21.61
N LEU A 118 -11.00 -0.72 -22.65
CA LEU A 118 -10.29 0.20 -23.56
C LEU A 118 -10.67 1.65 -23.27
N ASP A 119 -9.69 2.55 -23.32
CA ASP A 119 -9.92 4.00 -23.28
C ASP A 119 -10.77 4.44 -24.47
N ASN A 120 -11.94 5.03 -24.18
CA ASN A 120 -12.86 5.57 -25.17
C ASN A 120 -12.83 7.12 -25.21
N GLY A 121 -11.92 7.74 -24.45
CA GLY A 121 -11.68 9.17 -24.38
C GLY A 121 -12.60 9.93 -23.42
N LEU A 122 -13.39 9.21 -22.61
CA LEU A 122 -14.25 9.80 -21.59
C LEU A 122 -13.48 10.03 -20.28
N PRO A 123 -13.93 10.94 -19.40
CA PRO A 123 -13.32 11.10 -18.07
C PRO A 123 -13.43 9.85 -17.18
N LEU A 124 -14.50 9.07 -17.39
CA LEU A 124 -14.75 7.79 -16.77
C LEU A 124 -15.34 6.89 -17.85
N ASP A 125 -14.56 5.92 -18.32
CA ASP A 125 -14.92 5.02 -19.41
C ASP A 125 -15.93 3.99 -18.93
N LEU A 126 -15.66 3.36 -17.78
CA LEU A 126 -16.44 2.22 -17.29
C LEU A 126 -16.65 2.27 -15.78
N ARG A 127 -17.89 1.99 -15.36
CA ARG A 127 -18.21 1.58 -13.99
C ARG A 127 -18.78 0.17 -13.97
N LEU A 128 -18.18 -0.70 -13.17
CA LEU A 128 -18.70 -2.02 -12.84
C LEU A 128 -19.37 -1.97 -11.47
N GLU A 129 -20.68 -2.19 -11.44
CA GLU A 129 -21.49 -2.18 -10.22
C GLU A 129 -22.42 -3.40 -10.13
N THR A 130 -23.03 -3.60 -8.96
CA THR A 130 -24.01 -4.66 -8.71
C THR A 130 -25.41 -4.07 -8.62
N ASP A 131 -26.44 -4.83 -9.03
CA ASP A 131 -27.83 -4.38 -8.95
C ASP A 131 -28.35 -4.21 -7.51
N GLU A 132 -27.73 -4.90 -6.55
CA GLU A 132 -28.04 -4.89 -5.12
C GLU A 132 -26.77 -5.07 -4.26
N ALA A 133 -26.91 -5.06 -2.94
CA ALA A 133 -25.79 -5.07 -1.99
C ALA A 133 -24.98 -6.38 -1.88
N THR A 134 -25.40 -7.48 -2.53
CA THR A 134 -24.66 -8.75 -2.44
C THR A 134 -23.52 -8.76 -3.45
N ALA A 135 -22.29 -8.92 -2.95
CA ALA A 135 -21.10 -8.88 -3.80
C ALA A 135 -21.13 -9.96 -4.89
N VAL A 136 -20.72 -9.57 -6.10
CA VAL A 136 -20.56 -10.45 -7.27
C VAL A 136 -19.14 -10.98 -7.34
N THR A 137 -18.97 -12.18 -7.91
CA THR A 137 -17.63 -12.73 -8.20
C THR A 137 -17.36 -12.74 -9.71
N ILE A 138 -16.21 -12.21 -10.11
CA ILE A 138 -15.62 -12.41 -11.44
C ILE A 138 -14.35 -13.25 -11.24
N ARG A 139 -14.22 -14.34 -12.00
CA ARG A 139 -13.05 -15.21 -11.86
C ARG A 139 -12.64 -15.89 -13.15
N ALA A 140 -11.35 -16.14 -13.30
CA ALA A 140 -10.88 -17.08 -14.30
C ALA A 140 -11.23 -18.53 -13.90
N ASN A 141 -11.52 -19.37 -14.89
CA ASN A 141 -11.61 -20.80 -14.69
C ASN A 141 -10.22 -21.41 -14.48
N ASN A 142 -10.15 -22.46 -13.69
CA ASN A 142 -8.86 -23.04 -13.30
C ASN A 142 -8.12 -23.59 -14.52
N GLY A 143 -6.85 -23.18 -14.67
CA GLY A 143 -5.95 -23.72 -15.69
C GLY A 143 -6.04 -23.05 -17.06
N LEU A 144 -6.73 -21.91 -17.20
CA LEU A 144 -6.73 -21.13 -18.44
C LEU A 144 -5.37 -20.47 -18.72
N GLY A 145 -4.63 -20.11 -17.68
CA GLY A 145 -3.34 -19.43 -17.84
C GLY A 145 -3.45 -17.93 -18.12
N ASP A 146 -4.57 -17.31 -17.72
CA ASP A 146 -4.87 -15.91 -17.98
C ASP A 146 -5.26 -15.09 -16.74
N ARG A 147 -5.20 -13.77 -16.87
CA ARG A 147 -5.63 -12.75 -15.89
C ARG A 147 -7.16 -12.68 -15.83
N VAL A 148 -7.72 -11.80 -14.98
CA VAL A 148 -9.19 -11.57 -14.96
C VAL A 148 -9.58 -10.29 -15.70
N LEU A 149 -8.89 -9.18 -15.46
CA LEU A 149 -9.14 -7.91 -16.14
C LEU A 149 -7.83 -7.24 -16.60
N GLU A 150 -7.88 -6.60 -17.75
CA GLU A 150 -6.89 -5.62 -18.21
C GLU A 150 -7.52 -4.25 -18.42
N ILE A 151 -6.86 -3.20 -17.95
CA ILE A 151 -7.24 -1.81 -18.20
C ILE A 151 -6.17 -1.18 -19.09
N HIS A 152 -6.54 -0.85 -20.33
CA HIS A 152 -5.63 -0.23 -21.31
C HIS A 152 -5.87 1.28 -21.37
N GLY A 153 -5.22 2.03 -20.48
CA GLY A 153 -5.32 3.49 -20.41
C GLY A 153 -6.66 4.03 -19.91
N ALA A 154 -7.68 3.18 -19.76
CA ALA A 154 -9.03 3.57 -19.37
C ALA A 154 -9.13 4.02 -17.90
N SER A 155 -10.13 4.83 -17.61
CA SER A 155 -10.64 5.22 -16.31
C SER A 155 -11.78 4.31 -15.89
N VAL A 156 -11.59 3.54 -14.82
CA VAL A 156 -12.48 2.45 -14.40
C VAL A 156 -12.78 2.51 -12.91
N GLU A 157 -14.07 2.40 -12.58
CA GLU A 157 -14.57 2.24 -11.21
C GLU A 157 -15.14 0.83 -11.02
N ILE A 158 -14.72 0.12 -9.97
CA ILE A 158 -15.24 -1.20 -9.60
C ILE A 158 -15.71 -1.17 -8.15
N GLU A 159 -16.97 -1.53 -7.92
CA GLU A 159 -17.59 -1.48 -6.60
C GLU A 159 -18.24 -2.81 -6.21
N ASN A 160 -18.07 -3.22 -4.95
CA ASN A 160 -18.78 -4.35 -4.33
C ASN A 160 -18.58 -5.71 -5.04
N MET A 161 -17.34 -6.02 -5.42
CA MET A 161 -17.03 -7.23 -6.19
C MET A 161 -15.86 -8.03 -5.63
N THR A 162 -15.80 -9.30 -5.99
CA THR A 162 -14.65 -10.17 -5.80
C THR A 162 -14.03 -10.51 -7.15
N VAL A 163 -12.74 -10.24 -7.32
CA VAL A 163 -11.95 -10.66 -8.48
C VAL A 163 -10.95 -11.72 -8.04
N ARG A 164 -11.03 -12.92 -8.62
CA ARG A 164 -10.26 -14.05 -8.10
C ARG A 164 -9.80 -15.06 -9.14
N ASN A 165 -8.84 -15.87 -8.71
CA ASN A 165 -8.33 -17.04 -9.44
C ASN A 165 -7.72 -16.73 -10.82
N GLY A 166 -7.42 -15.46 -11.12
CA GLY A 166 -6.58 -15.17 -12.28
C GLY A 166 -5.20 -15.77 -12.09
N LEU A 167 -4.66 -16.38 -13.15
CA LEU A 167 -3.39 -17.11 -13.15
C LEU A 167 -2.68 -16.82 -14.45
N THR A 168 -1.75 -15.88 -14.47
CA THR A 168 -0.94 -15.58 -15.66
C THR A 168 0.55 -15.88 -15.43
N GLY A 169 1.27 -16.19 -16.51
CA GLY A 169 2.73 -16.17 -16.51
C GLY A 169 3.33 -14.76 -16.58
N GLU A 170 2.49 -13.76 -16.79
CA GLU A 170 2.85 -12.34 -16.94
C GLU A 170 2.52 -11.57 -15.66
N ASN A 171 2.04 -10.33 -15.75
CA ASN A 171 1.86 -9.45 -14.59
C ASN A 171 0.38 -9.15 -14.34
N GLY A 172 -0.04 -8.95 -13.09
CA GLY A 172 -1.42 -8.55 -12.78
C GLY A 172 -2.40 -9.71 -12.82
N GLY A 173 -2.26 -10.68 -11.91
CA GLY A 173 -3.04 -11.92 -11.96
C GLY A 173 -4.55 -11.67 -11.88
N GLY A 174 -4.98 -10.83 -10.93
CA GLY A 174 -6.36 -10.36 -10.87
C GLY A 174 -6.60 -9.27 -11.91
N ILE A 175 -5.87 -8.17 -11.75
CA ILE A 175 -6.02 -6.98 -12.58
C ILE A 175 -4.65 -6.49 -13.04
N LEU A 176 -4.54 -6.16 -14.33
CA LEU A 176 -3.49 -5.32 -14.89
C LEU A 176 -4.07 -3.93 -15.17
N ASN A 177 -3.50 -2.89 -14.58
CA ASN A 177 -3.80 -1.50 -14.93
C ASN A 177 -2.60 -0.91 -15.67
N ASP A 178 -2.68 -0.86 -17.01
CA ASP A 178 -1.63 -0.33 -17.87
C ASP A 178 -1.97 1.09 -18.31
N GLY A 179 -1.36 2.08 -17.68
CA GLY A 179 -1.55 3.51 -17.95
C GLY A 179 -2.93 4.08 -17.58
N GLY A 180 -3.85 3.24 -17.09
CA GLY A 180 -5.22 3.63 -16.75
C GLY A 180 -5.39 4.25 -15.35
N THR A 181 -6.62 4.68 -15.05
CA THR A 181 -7.05 5.13 -13.72
C THR A 181 -8.04 4.12 -13.14
N LEU A 182 -7.67 3.42 -12.09
CA LEU A 182 -8.48 2.37 -11.46
C LEU A 182 -8.92 2.78 -10.06
N SER A 183 -10.22 2.77 -9.80
CA SER A 183 -10.80 2.96 -8.46
C SER A 183 -11.50 1.67 -8.01
N LEU A 184 -11.05 1.11 -6.89
CA LEU A 184 -11.62 -0.08 -6.27
C LEU A 184 -12.24 0.27 -4.92
N THR A 185 -13.56 0.08 -4.77
CA THR A 185 -14.27 0.35 -3.52
C THR A 185 -15.03 -0.88 -3.03
N ASN A 186 -14.77 -1.31 -1.80
CA ASN A 186 -15.37 -2.52 -1.23
C ASN A 186 -15.15 -3.76 -2.13
N VAL A 187 -13.93 -3.90 -2.65
CA VAL A 187 -13.53 -4.99 -3.54
C VAL A 187 -12.65 -6.00 -2.79
N SER A 188 -12.75 -7.27 -3.18
CA SER A 188 -11.82 -8.33 -2.75
C SER A 188 -11.03 -8.85 -3.95
N LEU A 189 -9.71 -8.63 -3.99
CA LEU A 189 -8.80 -9.30 -4.93
C LEU A 189 -8.20 -10.52 -4.22
N GLN A 190 -8.54 -11.73 -4.67
CA GLN A 190 -8.15 -12.93 -3.92
C GLN A 190 -7.67 -14.11 -4.76
N ASN A 191 -6.69 -14.86 -4.24
CA ASN A 191 -6.15 -16.07 -4.86
C ASN A 191 -5.70 -15.87 -6.31
N ASN A 192 -5.25 -14.67 -6.65
CA ASN A 192 -4.72 -14.38 -7.97
C ASN A 192 -3.22 -14.61 -8.00
N ILE A 193 -2.71 -15.10 -9.13
CA ILE A 193 -1.34 -15.56 -9.30
C ILE A 193 -0.77 -14.92 -10.57
N ALA A 194 0.39 -14.30 -10.44
CA ALA A 194 1.14 -13.72 -11.55
C ALA A 194 2.64 -13.84 -11.31
N ASN A 195 3.44 -13.47 -12.31
CA ASN A 195 4.86 -13.23 -12.12
C ASN A 195 5.10 -12.03 -11.19
N VAL A 196 4.40 -10.91 -11.43
CA VAL A 196 4.45 -9.70 -10.60
C VAL A 196 3.04 -9.16 -10.39
N GLY A 197 2.72 -8.71 -9.18
CA GLY A 197 1.39 -8.14 -8.90
C GLY A 197 0.31 -9.21 -8.91
N GLY A 198 0.36 -10.15 -7.96
CA GLY A 198 -0.57 -11.28 -7.91
C GLY A 198 -2.03 -10.81 -7.96
N GLY A 199 -2.40 -9.89 -7.07
CA GLY A 199 -3.73 -9.28 -7.06
C GLY A 199 -3.89 -8.18 -8.11
N LEU A 200 -2.98 -7.21 -8.09
CA LEU A 200 -2.98 -6.05 -8.99
C LEU A 200 -1.56 -5.73 -9.45
N TYR A 201 -1.39 -5.45 -10.74
CA TYR A 201 -0.21 -4.75 -11.25
C TYR A 201 -0.63 -3.40 -11.82
N ASN A 202 -0.12 -2.32 -11.23
CA ASN A 202 -0.30 -0.94 -11.69
C ASN A 202 0.96 -0.48 -12.42
N LEU A 203 0.89 -0.46 -13.75
CA LEU A 203 2.00 -0.10 -14.64
C LEU A 203 1.74 1.30 -15.21
N ASN A 204 2.53 2.29 -14.80
CA ASN A 204 2.38 3.70 -15.22
C ASN A 204 0.97 4.30 -15.04
N GLY A 205 0.06 3.63 -14.34
CA GLY A 205 -1.31 4.07 -14.09
C GLY A 205 -1.53 4.65 -12.71
N THR A 206 -2.76 5.02 -12.41
CA THR A 206 -3.21 5.43 -11.07
C THR A 206 -4.17 4.39 -10.53
N ALA A 207 -3.95 3.88 -9.31
CA ALA A 207 -4.86 2.97 -8.63
C ALA A 207 -5.22 3.51 -7.23
N VAL A 208 -6.51 3.64 -6.95
CA VAL A 208 -7.05 4.02 -5.63
C VAL A 208 -7.88 2.87 -5.10
N ILE A 209 -7.49 2.33 -3.94
CA ILE A 209 -8.12 1.18 -3.33
C ILE A 209 -8.66 1.59 -1.95
N SER A 210 -9.98 1.52 -1.80
CA SER A 210 -10.69 1.99 -0.62
C SER A 210 -11.56 0.90 -0.01
N ASN A 211 -11.53 0.74 1.33
CA ASN A 211 -12.33 -0.24 2.07
C ASN A 211 -12.27 -1.66 1.49
N SER A 212 -11.11 -2.07 0.96
CA SER A 212 -10.99 -3.29 0.16
C SER A 212 -10.01 -4.30 0.78
N GLN A 213 -10.00 -5.52 0.26
CA GLN A 213 -9.07 -6.57 0.68
C GLN A 213 -8.29 -7.12 -0.50
N LEU A 214 -6.98 -7.25 -0.33
CA LEU A 214 -6.10 -7.96 -1.26
C LEU A 214 -5.48 -9.12 -0.50
N ILE A 215 -5.95 -10.33 -0.76
CA ILE A 215 -5.72 -11.49 0.10
C ILE A 215 -5.37 -12.78 -0.64
N PHE A 216 -4.38 -13.53 -0.12
CA PHE A 216 -3.96 -14.81 -0.70
C PHE A 216 -3.47 -14.71 -2.15
N ASN A 217 -3.03 -13.54 -2.57
CA ASN A 217 -2.46 -13.37 -3.91
C ASN A 217 -0.98 -13.74 -3.90
N THR A 218 -0.50 -14.22 -5.04
CA THR A 218 0.87 -14.71 -5.22
C THR A 218 1.52 -14.02 -6.41
N GLY A 219 2.66 -13.40 -6.17
CA GLY A 219 3.57 -12.89 -7.20
C GLY A 219 4.82 -13.75 -7.22
N ALA A 220 5.24 -14.28 -8.37
CA ALA A 220 6.43 -15.12 -8.40
C ALA A 220 7.70 -14.36 -7.98
N VAL A 221 7.90 -13.16 -8.51
CA VAL A 221 9.12 -12.35 -8.31
C VAL A 221 8.87 -10.99 -7.67
N GLY A 222 7.61 -10.61 -7.43
CA GLY A 222 7.33 -9.38 -6.68
C GLY A 222 5.86 -9.07 -6.51
N GLY A 223 5.55 -8.24 -5.52
CA GLY A 223 4.21 -7.67 -5.31
C GLY A 223 3.15 -8.75 -5.16
N GLY A 224 3.26 -9.59 -4.13
CA GLY A 224 2.32 -10.70 -3.93
C GLY A 224 0.87 -10.23 -3.96
N GLY A 225 0.57 -9.13 -3.25
CA GLY A 225 -0.70 -8.42 -3.34
C GLY A 225 -0.73 -7.43 -4.49
N VAL A 226 0.15 -6.44 -4.45
CA VAL A 226 0.22 -5.35 -5.44
C VAL A 226 1.65 -5.11 -5.89
N ALA A 227 1.81 -4.84 -7.19
CA ALA A 227 2.99 -4.18 -7.70
C ALA A 227 2.61 -2.82 -8.32
N ASN A 228 3.36 -1.78 -7.96
CA ASN A 228 3.27 -0.45 -8.52
C ASN A 228 4.60 -0.16 -9.24
N SER A 229 4.56 0.04 -10.55
CA SER A 229 5.78 0.14 -11.35
C SER A 229 5.71 1.23 -12.41
N GLY A 230 6.78 2.02 -12.49
CA GLY A 230 6.98 3.07 -13.46
C GLY A 230 6.86 4.47 -12.86
N LEU A 231 7.56 5.42 -13.47
CA LEU A 231 7.70 6.80 -12.97
C LEU A 231 6.38 7.55 -12.76
N SER A 232 5.31 7.18 -13.47
CA SER A 232 3.98 7.78 -13.34
C SER A 232 3.02 6.94 -12.50
N ALA A 233 3.45 5.76 -12.04
CA ALA A 233 2.58 4.84 -11.33
C ALA A 233 2.27 5.36 -9.92
N THR A 234 0.99 5.54 -9.62
CA THR A 234 0.51 5.96 -8.29
C THR A 234 -0.44 4.92 -7.73
N LEU A 235 -0.18 4.45 -6.50
CA LEU A 235 -1.06 3.57 -5.75
C LEU A 235 -1.44 4.22 -4.42
N THR A 236 -2.73 4.36 -4.16
CA THR A 236 -3.28 4.82 -2.88
C THR A 236 -4.11 3.71 -2.26
N LEU A 237 -3.69 3.24 -1.08
CA LEU A 237 -4.43 2.31 -0.23
C LEU A 237 -5.03 3.12 0.93
N GLN A 238 -6.35 3.12 1.08
CA GLN A 238 -7.02 3.96 2.08
C GLN A 238 -8.28 3.34 2.67
N GLY A 239 -8.80 3.99 3.73
CA GLY A 239 -10.12 3.70 4.29
C GLY A 239 -10.22 2.28 4.81
N GLY A 240 -9.31 1.84 5.67
CA GLY A 240 -9.40 0.48 6.22
C GLY A 240 -9.05 -0.64 5.24
N THR A 241 -8.42 -0.34 4.10
CA THR A 241 -7.96 -1.37 3.15
C THR A 241 -6.95 -2.30 3.81
N MET A 242 -7.00 -3.59 3.47
CA MET A 242 -6.07 -4.60 3.98
C MET A 242 -5.35 -5.32 2.84
N VAL A 243 -4.02 -5.18 2.76
CA VAL A 243 -3.15 -6.01 1.91
C VAL A 243 -2.55 -7.10 2.78
N ARG A 244 -3.12 -8.31 2.72
CA ARG A 244 -2.81 -9.34 3.71
C ARG A 244 -2.63 -10.75 3.21
N VAL A 245 -1.75 -11.50 3.87
CA VAL A 245 -1.54 -12.93 3.57
C VAL A 245 -1.20 -13.17 2.09
N ASN A 246 -0.49 -12.22 1.48
CA ASN A 246 0.02 -12.36 0.13
C ASN A 246 1.47 -12.84 0.16
N GLN A 247 1.91 -13.43 -0.95
CA GLN A 247 3.22 -14.04 -1.04
C GLN A 247 3.99 -13.60 -2.29
N SER A 248 5.26 -13.23 -2.10
CA SER A 248 6.27 -13.27 -3.17
C SER A 248 7.12 -14.54 -3.02
N THR A 249 7.06 -15.47 -3.97
CA THR A 249 7.67 -16.81 -3.80
C THR A 249 9.17 -16.85 -4.05
N SER A 250 9.70 -15.92 -4.84
CA SER A 250 11.13 -15.86 -5.19
C SER A 250 11.68 -14.45 -5.29
N GLY A 251 10.89 -13.44 -4.90
CA GLY A 251 11.31 -12.04 -4.90
C GLY A 251 10.84 -11.27 -3.69
N SER A 252 10.61 -9.97 -3.88
CA SER A 252 10.44 -8.99 -2.81
C SER A 252 9.01 -8.42 -2.75
N GLY A 253 8.66 -7.76 -1.64
CA GLY A 253 7.37 -7.09 -1.49
C GLY A 253 6.21 -8.07 -1.46
N GLY A 254 6.14 -8.86 -0.37
CA GLY A 254 5.11 -9.89 -0.21
C GLY A 254 3.70 -9.31 -0.29
N GLY A 255 3.50 -8.14 0.32
CA GLY A 255 2.27 -7.36 0.18
C GLY A 255 2.34 -6.41 -1.01
N VAL A 256 3.27 -5.45 -0.96
CA VAL A 256 3.41 -4.39 -1.95
C VAL A 256 4.84 -4.30 -2.45
N THR A 257 5.03 -4.21 -3.77
CA THR A 257 6.28 -3.73 -4.36
C THR A 257 6.05 -2.39 -5.04
N ASN A 258 6.96 -1.44 -4.82
CA ASN A 258 6.99 -0.15 -5.50
C ASN A 258 8.34 0.03 -6.20
N SER A 259 8.34 0.14 -7.51
CA SER A 259 9.53 0.43 -8.33
C SER A 259 9.27 1.72 -9.09
N GLU A 260 10.06 2.76 -8.82
CA GLU A 260 9.99 4.10 -9.45
C GLU A 260 8.75 4.97 -9.12
N GLY A 261 7.62 4.36 -8.76
CA GLY A 261 6.34 5.06 -8.55
C GLY A 261 6.09 5.63 -7.14
N LEU A 262 4.87 6.10 -6.91
CA LEU A 262 4.37 6.58 -5.61
C LEU A 262 3.41 5.55 -4.99
N VAL A 263 3.66 5.16 -3.74
CA VAL A 263 2.72 4.40 -2.91
C VAL A 263 2.33 5.21 -1.67
N GLN A 264 1.02 5.31 -1.42
CA GLN A 264 0.45 5.93 -0.23
C GLN A 264 -0.39 4.89 0.54
N VAL A 265 -0.09 4.71 1.83
CA VAL A 265 -0.83 3.86 2.76
C VAL A 265 -1.45 4.75 3.83
N LEU A 266 -2.76 4.98 3.74
CA LEU A 266 -3.45 6.05 4.45
C LEU A 266 -4.64 5.53 5.27
N ASP A 267 -5.06 6.29 6.26
CA ASP A 267 -6.37 6.19 6.89
C ASP A 267 -6.76 4.78 7.36
N ASN A 268 -6.08 4.31 8.40
CA ASN A 268 -6.32 3.02 9.07
C ASN A 268 -6.15 1.82 8.13
N THR A 269 -5.27 1.94 7.14
CA THR A 269 -4.93 0.84 6.22
C THR A 269 -3.86 -0.05 6.84
N ALA A 270 -3.91 -1.35 6.53
CA ALA A 270 -2.95 -2.33 7.03
C ALA A 270 -2.28 -3.11 5.89
N VAL A 271 -0.95 -3.23 5.95
CA VAL A 271 -0.18 -4.20 5.17
C VAL A 271 0.33 -5.27 6.13
N ASN A 272 -0.33 -6.43 6.16
CA ASN A 272 -0.09 -7.40 7.24
C ASN A 272 -0.02 -8.87 6.83
N LEU A 273 0.77 -9.64 7.58
CA LEU A 273 0.91 -11.09 7.41
C LEU A 273 1.36 -11.51 6.00
N ASN A 274 2.03 -10.63 5.27
CA ASN A 274 2.55 -10.94 3.95
C ASN A 274 3.93 -11.59 4.08
N THR A 275 4.31 -12.38 3.07
CA THR A 275 5.57 -13.11 3.05
C THR A 275 6.32 -12.83 1.75
N ALA A 276 7.59 -12.44 1.83
CA ALA A 276 8.49 -12.38 0.69
C ALA A 276 9.64 -13.37 0.88
N ALA A 277 10.06 -14.02 -0.20
CA ALA A 277 11.24 -14.87 -0.16
C ALA A 277 12.51 -14.03 0.05
N VAL A 278 12.64 -12.93 -0.70
CA VAL A 278 13.84 -12.09 -0.70
C VAL A 278 13.69 -10.97 0.33
N ALA A 279 13.08 -9.85 -0.04
CA ALA A 279 13.08 -8.68 0.84
C ALA A 279 11.75 -7.94 0.92
N GLY A 280 11.59 -7.09 1.93
CA GLY A 280 10.36 -6.32 2.13
C GLY A 280 9.16 -7.24 2.31
N GLY A 281 9.14 -8.04 3.38
CA GLY A 281 8.09 -9.02 3.63
C GLY A 281 6.69 -8.41 3.49
N GLY A 282 6.52 -7.19 3.98
CA GLY A 282 5.32 -6.36 3.74
C GLY A 282 5.47 -5.51 2.48
N ILE A 283 6.41 -4.55 2.51
CA ILE A 283 6.59 -3.55 1.47
C ILE A 283 8.05 -3.51 1.02
N PHE A 284 8.28 -3.59 -0.29
CA PHE A 284 9.57 -3.31 -0.91
C PHE A 284 9.46 -2.07 -1.79
N ASN A 285 10.31 -1.07 -1.55
CA ASN A 285 10.29 0.22 -2.23
C ASN A 285 11.69 0.53 -2.79
N ASN A 286 11.85 0.51 -4.10
CA ASN A 286 13.14 0.65 -4.75
C ASN A 286 13.12 1.53 -6.00
N ASN A 287 14.29 1.68 -6.64
CA ASN A 287 14.46 2.36 -7.92
C ASN A 287 13.91 3.79 -7.95
N GLY A 288 14.06 4.56 -6.87
CA GLY A 288 13.50 5.92 -6.81
C GLY A 288 12.04 5.97 -6.34
N GLY A 289 11.48 4.83 -5.91
CA GLY A 289 10.12 4.74 -5.41
C GLY A 289 9.89 5.60 -4.16
N GLN A 290 8.71 6.21 -4.06
CA GLN A 290 8.31 7.00 -2.91
C GLN A 290 7.21 6.28 -2.12
N LEU A 291 7.45 6.07 -0.83
CA LEU A 291 6.49 5.43 0.08
C LEU A 291 6.05 6.41 1.16
N THR A 292 4.75 6.65 1.25
CA THR A 292 4.13 7.42 2.35
C THR A 292 3.22 6.53 3.17
N ILE A 293 3.38 6.54 4.50
CA ILE A 293 2.51 5.81 5.43
C ILE A 293 1.99 6.79 6.49
N THR A 294 0.68 6.95 6.56
CA THR A 294 0.02 7.88 7.48
C THR A 294 -1.14 7.21 8.19
N ALA A 295 -1.20 7.33 9.52
CA ALA A 295 -2.28 6.78 10.34
C ALA A 295 -2.60 5.30 10.03
N SER A 296 -1.56 4.49 9.77
CA SER A 296 -1.67 3.14 9.19
C SER A 296 -0.65 2.18 9.81
N SER A 297 -0.70 0.90 9.43
CA SER A 297 0.21 -0.10 9.99
C SER A 297 0.80 -1.11 9.00
N VAL A 298 2.02 -1.56 9.33
CA VAL A 298 2.74 -2.65 8.65
C VAL A 298 3.06 -3.73 9.67
N GLU A 299 2.34 -4.85 9.62
CA GLU A 299 2.27 -5.78 10.76
C GLU A 299 2.49 -7.26 10.41
N GLY A 300 3.31 -7.95 11.19
CA GLY A 300 3.44 -9.41 11.12
C GLY A 300 3.93 -9.94 9.77
N ASN A 301 4.59 -9.10 8.97
CA ASN A 301 5.13 -9.50 7.68
C ASN A 301 6.48 -10.21 7.85
N THR A 302 6.83 -11.05 6.88
CA THR A 302 8.01 -11.92 6.96
C THR A 302 8.82 -11.89 5.67
N ALA A 303 10.12 -11.63 5.77
CA ALA A 303 11.11 -11.98 4.75
C ALA A 303 11.76 -13.32 5.16
N THR A 304 11.60 -14.38 4.36
CA THR A 304 12.03 -15.74 4.75
C THR A 304 13.51 -15.99 4.53
N ASP A 305 14.05 -15.52 3.40
CA ASP A 305 15.40 -15.85 2.94
C ASP A 305 16.30 -14.62 2.73
N ALA A 306 15.85 -13.42 3.12
CA ALA A 306 16.72 -12.23 3.23
C ALA A 306 16.15 -11.16 4.20
N GLU A 307 15.97 -9.92 3.73
CA GLU A 307 16.09 -8.68 4.50
C GLU A 307 14.78 -7.86 4.54
N GLY A 308 14.65 -6.93 5.48
CA GLY A 308 13.50 -6.03 5.54
C GLY A 308 12.18 -6.76 5.82
N GLY A 309 12.00 -7.28 7.03
CA GLY A 309 10.82 -8.07 7.38
C GLY A 309 9.50 -7.34 7.14
N GLY A 310 9.43 -6.07 7.55
CA GLY A 310 8.28 -5.19 7.34
C GLY A 310 8.41 -4.37 6.06
N ILE A 311 9.32 -3.40 6.09
CA ILE A 311 9.55 -2.42 5.03
C ILE A 311 11.02 -2.46 4.63
N TYR A 312 11.30 -2.50 3.32
CA TYR A 312 12.63 -2.28 2.78
C TYR A 312 12.63 -1.14 1.76
N VAL A 313 13.46 -0.13 1.99
CA VAL A 313 13.68 1.02 1.11
C VAL A 313 15.10 0.95 0.56
N GLU A 314 15.24 0.78 -0.76
CA GLU A 314 16.52 0.50 -1.40
C GLU A 314 16.81 1.48 -2.55
N GLY A 315 18.02 2.01 -2.58
CA GLY A 315 18.57 2.72 -3.72
C GLY A 315 18.35 4.23 -3.73
N GLU A 316 19.18 4.91 -4.52
CA GLU A 316 19.18 6.36 -4.64
C GLU A 316 17.80 6.87 -5.13
N GLY A 317 17.33 7.94 -4.48
CA GLY A 317 16.01 8.52 -4.76
C GLY A 317 14.84 7.81 -4.09
N SER A 318 15.02 6.57 -3.62
CA SER A 318 13.98 5.86 -2.88
C SER A 318 13.76 6.51 -1.51
N SER A 319 12.51 6.62 -1.10
CA SER A 319 12.18 7.27 0.17
C SER A 319 11.00 6.64 0.93
N LEU A 320 11.08 6.73 2.26
CA LEU A 320 9.97 6.47 3.18
C LEU A 320 9.66 7.74 3.97
N THR A 321 8.39 8.15 3.98
CA THR A 321 7.83 9.09 4.95
C THR A 321 6.75 8.41 5.76
N MET A 322 6.94 8.28 7.07
CA MET A 322 5.99 7.64 7.98
C MET A 322 5.55 8.61 9.07
N THR A 323 4.24 8.77 9.27
CA THR A 323 3.66 9.65 10.29
C THR A 323 2.48 8.99 11.02
N GLU A 324 2.41 9.10 12.34
CA GLU A 324 1.27 8.58 13.14
C GLU A 324 0.96 7.10 12.86
N SER A 325 1.99 6.30 12.59
CA SER A 325 1.84 4.94 12.07
C SER A 325 2.62 3.92 12.91
N SER A 326 2.46 2.63 12.60
CA SER A 326 3.17 1.58 13.32
C SER A 326 3.76 0.48 12.43
N VAL A 327 4.93 -0.03 12.83
CA VAL A 327 5.62 -1.17 12.23
C VAL A 327 5.81 -2.23 13.31
N VAL A 328 5.01 -3.31 13.25
CA VAL A 328 4.82 -4.22 14.39
C VAL A 328 5.06 -5.68 14.02
N GLY A 329 5.85 -6.40 14.81
CA GLY A 329 5.85 -7.87 14.74
C GLY A 329 6.43 -8.45 13.45
N ASN A 330 7.16 -7.65 12.66
CA ASN A 330 7.71 -8.08 11.37
C ASN A 330 9.04 -8.82 11.55
N LYS A 331 9.34 -9.75 10.64
CA LYS A 331 10.45 -10.70 10.80
C LYS A 331 11.33 -10.82 9.56
N ALA A 332 12.64 -10.70 9.75
CA ALA A 332 13.65 -11.14 8.79
C ALA A 332 14.29 -12.43 9.32
N LEU A 333 13.84 -13.59 8.81
CA LEU A 333 14.05 -14.90 9.46
C LEU A 333 15.42 -15.55 9.17
N GLN A 334 16.26 -14.98 8.31
CA GLN A 334 17.50 -15.62 7.93
C GLN A 334 18.56 -15.49 9.03
N ASN A 335 18.90 -16.62 9.67
CA ASN A 335 19.75 -16.75 10.86
C ASN A 335 21.18 -16.15 10.78
N ALA A 336 21.62 -15.61 9.64
CA ALA A 336 22.95 -15.01 9.48
C ALA A 336 23.01 -13.72 8.64
N THR A 337 21.93 -13.38 7.94
CA THR A 337 21.87 -12.30 6.94
C THR A 337 20.53 -11.57 6.95
N GLY A 338 19.60 -11.93 7.84
CA GLY A 338 18.34 -11.22 8.00
C GLY A 338 18.55 -9.86 8.66
N TYR A 339 18.50 -8.79 7.88
CA TYR A 339 18.67 -7.42 8.35
C TYR A 339 17.34 -6.66 8.39
N GLY A 340 17.16 -5.78 9.37
CA GLY A 340 16.00 -4.88 9.44
C GLY A 340 14.67 -5.61 9.61
N GLY A 341 14.33 -6.01 10.84
CA GLY A 341 13.08 -6.74 11.10
C GLY A 341 11.86 -5.87 10.80
N GLY A 342 11.88 -4.63 11.30
CA GLY A 342 10.82 -3.65 11.04
C GLY A 342 11.06 -2.88 9.75
N VAL A 343 12.05 -1.99 9.75
CA VAL A 343 12.40 -1.14 8.59
C VAL A 343 13.88 -1.28 8.26
N MET A 344 14.16 -1.47 6.98
CA MET A 344 15.50 -1.43 6.41
C MET A 344 15.61 -0.30 5.38
N VAL A 345 16.72 0.44 5.41
CA VAL A 345 17.02 1.54 4.49
C VAL A 345 18.47 1.42 4.02
N THR A 346 18.69 1.34 2.71
CA THR A 346 20.01 1.08 2.11
C THR A 346 20.32 1.98 0.91
N ASP A 347 21.59 1.96 0.47
CA ASP A 347 22.01 2.45 -0.86
C ASP A 347 21.59 3.88 -1.17
N ALA A 348 21.92 4.81 -0.27
CA ALA A 348 21.58 6.23 -0.35
C ALA A 348 20.08 6.56 -0.32
N ALA A 349 19.21 5.60 0.01
CA ALA A 349 17.82 5.86 0.28
C ALA A 349 17.62 6.73 1.54
N THR A 350 16.42 7.27 1.67
CA THR A 350 16.05 8.15 2.80
C THR A 350 14.81 7.64 3.53
N ALA A 351 14.80 7.78 4.85
CA ALA A 351 13.62 7.49 5.66
C ALA A 351 13.40 8.59 6.72
N VAL A 352 12.15 9.05 6.81
CA VAL A 352 11.70 10.01 7.82
C VAL A 352 10.52 9.39 8.56
N VAL A 353 10.68 9.23 9.88
CA VAL A 353 9.69 8.62 10.76
C VAL A 353 9.30 9.61 11.86
N ASN A 354 8.05 10.04 11.88
CA ASN A 354 7.52 11.02 12.82
C ASN A 354 6.36 10.44 13.62
N THR A 355 6.31 10.70 14.92
CA THR A 355 5.16 10.36 15.77
C THR A 355 4.69 8.92 15.58
N SER A 356 5.62 7.97 15.45
CA SER A 356 5.30 6.59 15.04
C SER A 356 5.95 5.56 15.96
N ASP A 357 5.42 4.34 15.92
CA ASP A 357 5.85 3.23 16.78
C ASP A 357 6.47 2.09 15.96
N ILE A 358 7.69 1.67 16.32
CA ILE A 358 8.37 0.52 15.73
C ILE A 358 8.62 -0.49 16.84
N ARG A 359 7.89 -1.62 16.83
CA ARG A 359 7.91 -2.55 17.96
C ARG A 359 7.77 -4.02 17.61
N GLU A 360 8.29 -4.87 18.50
CA GLU A 360 8.13 -6.33 18.41
C GLU A 360 8.69 -6.94 17.12
N ASN A 361 9.54 -6.20 16.40
CA ASN A 361 10.15 -6.70 15.18
C ASN A 361 11.39 -7.53 15.50
N GLU A 362 11.68 -8.51 14.63
CA GLU A 362 12.70 -9.53 14.85
C GLU A 362 13.60 -9.67 13.62
N ALA A 363 14.92 -9.68 13.82
CA ALA A 363 15.90 -9.92 12.75
C ALA A 363 17.18 -10.55 13.29
N TYR A 364 18.08 -10.94 12.39
CA TYR A 364 19.45 -11.26 12.78
C TYR A 364 20.20 -10.00 13.21
N VAL A 365 20.13 -8.90 12.45
CA VAL A 365 20.71 -7.60 12.81
C VAL A 365 19.70 -6.48 12.56
N GLY A 366 19.58 -5.52 13.48
CA GLY A 366 18.62 -4.43 13.36
C GLY A 366 17.19 -4.93 13.55
N GLY A 367 16.83 -5.34 14.77
CA GLY A 367 15.50 -5.90 15.06
C GLY A 367 14.39 -4.93 14.65
N GLY A 368 14.47 -3.68 15.14
CA GLY A 368 13.54 -2.62 14.76
C GLY A 368 13.93 -1.96 13.44
N LEU A 369 15.14 -1.40 13.39
CA LEU A 369 15.62 -0.54 12.32
C LEU A 369 17.03 -0.95 11.87
N PHE A 370 17.27 -0.94 10.57
CA PHE A 370 18.59 -1.10 9.97
C PHE A 370 18.82 -0.03 8.90
N ASN A 371 19.80 0.85 9.13
CA ASN A 371 20.21 1.89 8.20
C ASN A 371 21.62 1.59 7.69
N ASP A 372 21.82 1.52 6.38
CA ASP A 372 23.10 1.18 5.78
C ASP A 372 23.44 2.05 4.57
N VAL A 373 24.52 2.83 4.64
CA VAL A 373 24.89 3.79 3.59
C VAL A 373 23.68 4.69 3.20
N ALA A 374 22.81 4.97 4.17
CA ALA A 374 21.51 5.61 3.97
C ALA A 374 21.26 6.71 5.01
N THR A 375 20.18 7.48 4.84
CA THR A 375 19.79 8.52 5.80
C THR A 375 18.48 8.16 6.50
N LEU A 376 18.49 8.13 7.83
CA LEU A 376 17.31 7.85 8.64
C LEU A 376 17.09 8.94 9.70
N THR A 377 15.92 9.56 9.68
CA THR A 377 15.50 10.55 10.68
C THR A 377 14.30 10.04 11.46
N LEU A 378 14.39 10.06 12.80
CA LEU A 378 13.29 9.77 13.71
C LEU A 378 12.97 10.99 14.57
N THR A 379 11.70 11.38 14.62
CA THR A 379 11.21 12.48 15.46
C THR A 379 9.98 12.04 16.25
N ASP A 380 9.93 12.38 17.55
CA ASP A 380 8.77 12.14 18.43
C ASP A 380 8.22 10.69 18.37
N SER A 381 9.10 9.73 18.12
CA SER A 381 8.74 8.34 17.81
C SER A 381 9.23 7.37 18.89
N THR A 382 8.70 6.15 18.88
CA THR A 382 9.14 5.09 19.79
C THR A 382 9.70 3.89 19.03
N VAL A 383 10.76 3.30 19.57
CA VAL A 383 11.38 2.06 19.07
C VAL A 383 11.52 1.12 20.26
N PHE A 384 10.64 0.12 20.39
CA PHE A 384 10.60 -0.68 21.61
C PHE A 384 10.33 -2.16 21.42
N THR A 385 10.85 -2.95 22.35
CA THR A 385 10.68 -4.42 22.38
C THR A 385 11.02 -5.12 21.06
N ASN A 386 11.95 -4.55 20.30
CA ASN A 386 12.50 -5.20 19.10
C ASN A 386 13.67 -6.10 19.48
N THR A 387 13.85 -7.19 18.74
CA THR A 387 14.82 -8.25 19.07
C THR A 387 15.76 -8.52 17.90
N ALA A 388 17.06 -8.57 18.18
CA ALA A 388 18.08 -9.01 17.23
C ALA A 388 18.84 -10.23 17.76
N THR A 389 18.96 -11.29 16.96
CA THR A 389 19.74 -12.48 17.37
C THR A 389 21.25 -12.28 17.23
N ASN A 390 21.69 -11.17 16.64
CA ASN A 390 23.07 -10.68 16.63
C ASN A 390 23.13 -9.25 17.17
N ALA A 391 23.06 -8.18 16.37
CA ALA A 391 23.35 -6.82 16.85
C ALA A 391 22.19 -5.82 16.64
N GLY A 392 22.11 -4.80 17.48
CA GLY A 392 21.16 -3.70 17.34
C GLY A 392 19.71 -4.14 17.48
N GLY A 393 19.25 -4.38 18.71
CA GLY A 393 17.85 -4.77 18.96
C GLY A 393 16.90 -3.68 18.45
N GLY A 394 17.16 -2.43 18.81
CA GLY A 394 16.36 -1.28 18.38
C GLY A 394 16.79 -0.77 17.00
N LEU A 395 18.04 -0.35 16.86
CA LEU A 395 18.58 0.28 15.65
C LEU A 395 20.01 -0.14 15.37
N VAL A 396 20.31 -0.41 14.10
CA VAL A 396 21.68 -0.44 13.57
C VAL A 396 21.87 0.69 12.57
N ASN A 397 23.03 1.35 12.64
CA ASN A 397 23.51 2.28 11.64
C ASN A 397 24.86 1.79 11.12
N ARG A 398 24.95 1.40 9.85
CA ARG A 398 26.19 0.97 9.18
C ARG A 398 26.55 1.99 8.12
N GLU A 399 27.68 2.68 8.27
CA GLU A 399 28.19 3.63 7.25
C GLU A 399 27.19 4.73 6.79
N GLY A 400 26.08 4.91 7.50
CA GLY A 400 25.01 5.85 7.17
C GLY A 400 24.84 6.95 8.20
N ASP A 401 23.85 7.81 7.97
CA ASP A 401 23.55 8.96 8.81
C ASP A 401 22.19 8.80 9.50
N VAL A 402 22.19 8.86 10.83
CA VAL A 402 20.96 8.76 11.63
C VAL A 402 20.81 9.98 12.53
N THR A 403 19.61 10.56 12.52
CA THR A 403 19.22 11.60 13.46
C THR A 403 18.00 11.17 14.27
N THR A 404 18.08 11.25 15.59
CA THR A 404 16.94 10.99 16.49
C THR A 404 16.65 12.23 17.33
N THR A 405 15.42 12.71 17.30
CA THR A 405 14.95 13.85 18.08
C THR A 405 13.72 13.46 18.90
N ALA A 406 13.79 13.60 20.23
CA ALA A 406 12.67 13.25 21.11
C ALA A 406 12.19 11.78 20.96
N VAL A 407 13.12 10.87 20.68
CA VAL A 407 12.82 9.44 20.48
C VAL A 407 12.96 8.67 21.77
N THR A 408 12.05 7.73 22.02
CA THR A 408 12.19 6.75 23.11
C THR A 408 12.56 5.38 22.54
N MET A 409 13.75 4.88 22.88
CA MET A 409 14.19 3.52 22.56
C MET A 409 14.21 2.65 23.82
N GLN A 410 13.25 1.74 23.94
CA GLN A 410 13.02 1.01 25.20
C GLN A 410 12.91 -0.50 25.04
N GLY A 411 13.54 -1.26 25.93
CA GLY A 411 13.29 -2.70 26.06
C GLY A 411 13.70 -3.50 24.83
N ASN A 412 14.56 -2.95 23.97
CA ASN A 412 15.07 -3.66 22.82
C ASN A 412 16.19 -4.63 23.25
N GLU A 413 16.27 -5.79 22.62
CA GLU A 413 17.17 -6.88 22.99
C GLU A 413 18.09 -7.27 21.81
N ALA A 414 19.37 -7.46 22.10
CA ALA A 414 20.33 -8.05 21.15
C ALA A 414 21.18 -9.14 21.82
N VAL A 415 21.56 -10.21 21.11
CA VAL A 415 22.49 -11.21 21.67
C VAL A 415 23.94 -10.69 21.69
N SER A 416 24.32 -9.94 20.68
CA SER A 416 25.61 -9.27 20.43
C SER A 416 25.47 -7.76 20.71
N PRO A 417 26.49 -6.90 20.46
CA PRO A 417 26.49 -5.51 20.90
C PRO A 417 25.26 -4.68 20.48
N GLY A 418 24.93 -3.70 21.31
CA GLY A 418 23.89 -2.70 21.02
C GLY A 418 22.47 -3.23 21.23
N GLY A 419 22.04 -3.41 22.47
CA GLY A 419 20.64 -3.76 22.75
C GLY A 419 19.67 -2.73 22.19
N GLY A 420 19.94 -1.44 22.46
CA GLY A 420 19.23 -0.31 21.87
C GLY A 420 19.79 0.06 20.51
N ILE A 421 21.00 0.61 20.47
CA ILE A 421 21.65 1.12 19.26
C ILE A 421 23.02 0.47 19.05
N TYR A 422 23.30 0.04 17.82
CA TYR A 422 24.65 -0.27 17.36
C TYR A 422 25.02 0.62 16.17
N ASN A 423 25.94 1.56 16.39
CA ASN A 423 26.50 2.41 15.34
C ASN A 423 27.84 1.83 14.89
N LEU A 424 27.92 1.41 13.62
CA LEU A 424 29.08 0.84 12.97
C LEU A 424 29.51 1.76 11.83
N GLU A 425 30.60 2.50 12.02
CA GLU A 425 31.20 3.37 10.99
C GLU A 425 30.30 4.52 10.48
N GLY A 426 29.04 4.61 10.92
CA GLY A 426 28.12 5.68 10.57
C GLY A 426 28.15 6.88 11.53
N THR A 427 27.34 7.89 11.21
CA THR A 427 27.12 9.09 12.02
C THR A 427 25.77 9.04 12.72
N MET A 428 25.77 9.25 14.04
CA MET A 428 24.55 9.38 14.84
C MET A 428 24.47 10.75 15.50
N THR A 429 23.34 11.43 15.33
CA THR A 429 22.96 12.60 16.14
C THR A 429 21.76 12.26 17.00
N ILE A 430 21.93 12.26 18.31
CA ILE A 430 20.90 11.90 19.29
C ILE A 430 20.60 13.14 20.14
N HIS A 431 19.39 13.67 19.97
CA HIS A 431 18.92 14.87 20.65
C HIS A 431 17.65 14.59 21.44
N ASN A 432 17.59 15.05 22.69
CA ASN A 432 16.40 14.96 23.55
C ASN A 432 15.78 13.55 23.64
N SER A 433 16.58 12.50 23.48
CA SER A 433 16.08 11.13 23.32
C SER A 433 16.38 10.29 24.56
N THR A 434 15.58 9.25 24.79
CA THR A 434 15.72 8.34 25.93
C THR A 434 16.00 6.92 25.46
N LEU A 435 17.12 6.34 25.89
CA LEU A 435 17.45 4.93 25.68
C LEU A 435 17.37 4.25 27.05
N ARG A 436 16.36 3.40 27.28
CA ARG A 436 16.12 2.82 28.60
C ARG A 436 15.82 1.33 28.57
N GLY A 437 16.45 0.57 29.47
CA GLY A 437 16.07 -0.82 29.72
C GLY A 437 16.25 -1.73 28.51
N ASN A 438 17.09 -1.31 27.57
CA ASN A 438 17.56 -2.15 26.48
C ASN A 438 18.55 -3.18 27.04
N THR A 439 18.63 -4.36 26.45
CA THR A 439 19.41 -5.48 26.99
C THR A 439 20.30 -6.13 25.93
N THR A 440 21.44 -6.65 26.37
CA THR A 440 22.29 -7.49 25.54
C THR A 440 23.04 -8.51 26.38
N LYS A 441 23.44 -9.63 25.77
CA LYS A 441 24.37 -10.59 26.37
C LYS A 441 25.84 -10.19 26.19
N SER A 442 26.10 -9.10 25.45
CA SER A 442 27.43 -8.56 25.14
C SER A 442 27.60 -7.13 25.69
N MET A 443 28.30 -6.25 24.96
CA MET A 443 28.59 -4.87 25.37
C MET A 443 27.53 -3.86 24.93
N GLY A 444 27.32 -2.84 25.76
CA GLY A 444 26.53 -1.64 25.46
C GLY A 444 25.05 -1.92 25.23
N ALA A 445 24.34 -2.15 26.34
CA ALA A 445 22.90 -2.39 26.32
C ALA A 445 22.12 -1.20 25.75
N GLY A 446 22.48 0.03 26.09
CA GLY A 446 21.89 1.24 25.51
C GLY A 446 22.42 1.54 24.11
N LEU A 447 23.70 1.89 24.01
CA LEU A 447 24.34 2.31 22.76
C LEU A 447 25.77 1.75 22.69
N VAL A 448 26.15 1.28 21.50
CA VAL A 448 27.53 0.98 21.12
C VAL A 448 27.91 1.81 19.90
N ASN A 449 29.08 2.45 19.95
CA ASN A 449 29.69 3.13 18.82
C ASN A 449 30.99 2.43 18.44
N ASN A 450 31.05 1.83 17.25
CA ASN A 450 32.19 1.11 16.72
C ASN A 450 32.67 1.80 15.45
N SER A 451 33.82 2.48 15.54
CA SER A 451 34.45 3.21 14.43
C SER A 451 33.59 4.31 13.77
N GLY A 452 32.42 4.63 14.30
CA GLY A 452 31.56 5.73 13.84
C GLY A 452 31.64 6.99 14.71
N THR A 453 30.75 7.95 14.45
CA THR A 453 30.63 9.21 15.21
C THR A 453 29.29 9.28 15.93
N VAL A 454 29.28 9.70 17.19
CA VAL A 454 28.04 9.92 17.96
C VAL A 454 28.08 11.30 18.61
N SER A 455 27.06 12.12 18.32
CA SER A 455 26.77 13.36 19.03
C SER A 455 25.54 13.17 19.92
N LEU A 456 25.72 13.37 21.23
CA LEU A 456 24.67 13.20 22.24
C LEU A 456 24.40 14.54 22.92
N THR A 457 23.17 15.03 22.82
CA THR A 457 22.73 16.26 23.48
C THR A 457 21.40 16.05 24.18
N THR A 458 21.30 16.55 25.42
CA THR A 458 20.08 16.52 26.24
C THR A 458 19.37 15.16 26.29
N SER A 459 20.13 14.06 26.22
CA SER A 459 19.60 12.70 26.08
C SER A 459 19.94 11.85 27.30
N LEU A 460 19.09 10.85 27.57
CA LEU A 460 19.17 9.98 28.74
C LEU A 460 19.46 8.54 28.33
N LEU A 461 20.51 7.93 28.91
CA LEU A 461 20.86 6.53 28.73
C LEU A 461 20.76 5.83 30.09
N GLN A 462 19.84 4.85 30.22
CA GLN A 462 19.51 4.16 31.47
C GLN A 462 19.43 2.64 31.36
#